data_AF-A0A382V6L8-F1
#
_entry.id   AF-A0A382V6L8-F1
#
_cell.length_a   1.000
_cell.length_b   1.000
_cell.length_c   1.000
_cell.angle_alpha   90.00
_cell.angle_beta   90.00
_cell.angle_gamma   90.00
#
_symmetry.space_group_name_H-M   'P 1'
#
loop_
_entity.id
_entity.type
_entity.pdbx_description
1 polymer ?
#
loop_
_entity_poly.entity_id
_entity_poly.type
_entity_poly.pdbx_seq_one_letter_code
_entity_poly.pdbx_strand_id
1 'polypeptide(L)'
;MFGAIRTKKMVHDGVGYDYLFPNGYGASVVSHSGSYGGERGLWEVMVTHGEDPIYDTDISSDVIGFLTWDGVNKCLEQISDLDLRTTNEKV
;
A
#
# COMPACT_ATOMS: atom_id res chain seq x y z
N MET A 1 -1.74 0.42 14.86
CA MET A 1 -0.98 1.39 14.06
C MET A 1 -1.49 2.78 14.35
N PHE A 2 -0.80 3.54 15.19
CA PHE A 2 -1.23 4.89 15.57
C PHE A 2 -0.76 5.88 14.50
N GLY A 3 -1.67 6.70 13.95
CA GLY A 3 -1.31 7.83 13.10
C GLY A 3 -1.58 7.69 11.59
N ALA A 4 -2.08 6.54 11.12
CA ALA A 4 -2.48 6.41 9.71
C ALA A 4 -3.91 6.94 9.49
N ILE A 5 -4.10 7.79 8.48
CA ILE A 5 -5.43 8.03 7.91
C ILE A 5 -5.76 6.82 7.05
N ARG A 6 -6.97 6.27 7.23
CA ARG A 6 -7.48 5.14 6.45
C ARG A 6 -8.80 5.50 5.80
N THR A 7 -8.86 5.38 4.48
CA THR A 7 -10.08 5.59 3.70
C THR A 7 -10.52 4.29 3.06
N LYS A 8 -11.78 3.90 3.23
CA LYS A 8 -12.36 2.72 2.54
C LYS A 8 -12.90 3.15 1.17
N LYS A 9 -12.65 2.32 0.15
CA LYS A 9 -13.19 2.47 -1.20
C LYS A 9 -13.75 1.15 -1.74
N MET A 10 -14.69 1.25 -2.67
CA MET A 10 -15.08 0.12 -3.52
C MET A 10 -14.17 0.12 -4.74
N VAL A 11 -13.63 -1.05 -5.09
CA VAL A 11 -12.68 -1.18 -6.21
C VAL A 11 -13.15 -2.33 -7.08
N HIS A 12 -13.59 -2.03 -8.29
CA HIS A 12 -14.23 -3.00 -9.19
C HIS A 12 -15.35 -3.78 -8.47
N ASP A 13 -15.23 -5.10 -8.40
CA ASP A 13 -16.14 -6.03 -7.73
C ASP A 13 -15.73 -6.37 -6.28
N GLY A 14 -14.75 -5.65 -5.73
CA GLY A 14 -14.20 -5.87 -4.41
C GLY A 14 -14.04 -4.60 -3.58
N VAL A 15 -13.08 -4.62 -2.67
CA VAL A 15 -12.88 -3.59 -1.64
C VAL A 15 -11.44 -3.12 -1.62
N GLY A 16 -11.24 -1.85 -1.28
CA GLY A 16 -9.93 -1.26 -1.07
C GLY A 16 -9.85 -0.37 0.17
N TYR A 17 -8.63 -0.13 0.59
CA TYR A 17 -8.27 0.79 1.65
C TYR A 17 -7.02 1.59 1.25
N ASP A 18 -7.11 2.90 1.32
CA ASP A 18 -5.95 3.77 1.20
C ASP A 18 -5.47 4.15 2.60
N TYR A 19 -4.17 3.99 2.83
CA TYR A 19 -3.47 4.38 4.05
C TYR A 19 -2.53 5.53 3.75
N LEU A 20 -2.50 6.52 4.63
CA LEU A 20 -1.51 7.61 4.61
C LEU A 20 -0.90 7.77 5.99
N PHE A 21 0.41 7.65 6.07
CA PHE A 21 1.19 7.73 7.30
C PHE A 21 1.82 9.11 7.50
N PRO A 22 2.20 9.48 8.74
CA PRO A 22 2.83 10.77 9.02
C PRO A 22 4.17 10.99 8.31
N ASN A 23 4.86 9.92 7.88
CA ASN A 23 6.09 10.00 7.08
C ASN A 23 5.83 10.33 5.58
N GLY A 24 4.57 10.60 5.20
CA GLY A 24 4.19 10.94 3.82
C GLY A 24 4.00 9.72 2.91
N TYR A 25 4.42 8.53 3.34
CA TYR A 25 4.17 7.29 2.62
C TYR A 25 2.78 6.75 2.93
N GLY A 26 2.34 5.84 2.08
CA GLY A 26 1.05 5.22 2.18
C GLY A 26 0.99 3.88 1.47
N ALA A 27 -0.21 3.33 1.44
CA ALA A 27 -0.49 2.11 0.71
C ALA A 27 -1.90 2.11 0.16
N SER A 28 -2.05 1.69 -1.10
CA SER A 28 -3.33 1.22 -1.63
C SER A 28 -3.41 -0.29 -1.45
N VAL A 29 -4.32 -0.73 -0.60
CA VAL A 29 -4.55 -2.15 -0.26
C VAL A 29 -5.88 -2.58 -0.86
N VAL A 30 -5.89 -3.53 -1.79
CA VAL A 30 -7.12 -3.93 -2.49
C VAL A 30 -7.29 -5.45 -2.57
N SER A 31 -8.55 -5.87 -2.71
CA SER A 31 -8.93 -7.26 -2.98
C SER A 31 -10.18 -7.24 -3.85
N HIS A 32 -10.04 -7.62 -5.11
CA HIS A 32 -11.09 -7.74 -6.13
C HIS A 32 -10.69 -8.81 -7.17
N SER A 33 -11.58 -9.27 -8.06
CA SER A 33 -11.27 -10.43 -8.94
C SER A 33 -10.05 -10.24 -9.84
N GLY A 34 -9.79 -9.01 -10.28
CA GLY A 34 -8.59 -8.65 -11.06
C GLY A 34 -7.30 -8.41 -10.26
N SER A 35 -7.35 -8.37 -8.93
CA SER A 35 -6.15 -8.17 -8.08
C SER A 35 -5.37 -9.46 -7.90
N TYR A 36 -4.07 -9.36 -7.60
CA TYR A 36 -3.21 -10.51 -7.36
C TYR A 36 -3.66 -11.32 -6.14
N GLY A 37 -4.37 -12.42 -6.40
CA GLY A 37 -4.90 -13.32 -5.37
C GLY A 37 -6.31 -13.00 -4.90
N GLY A 38 -6.97 -11.98 -5.45
CA GLY A 38 -8.32 -11.58 -5.03
C GLY A 38 -9.38 -12.68 -5.19
N GLU A 39 -9.34 -13.46 -6.28
CA GLU A 39 -10.23 -14.63 -6.47
C GLU A 39 -10.06 -15.70 -5.37
N ARG A 40 -8.94 -15.67 -4.63
CA ARG A 40 -8.64 -16.57 -3.51
C ARG A 40 -8.91 -15.93 -2.14
N GLY A 41 -9.51 -14.74 -2.11
CA GLY A 41 -9.71 -13.95 -0.89
C GLY A 41 -8.42 -13.36 -0.31
N LEU A 42 -7.38 -13.24 -1.14
CA LEU A 42 -6.10 -12.60 -0.78
C LEU A 42 -6.06 -11.15 -1.26
N TRP A 43 -5.07 -10.42 -0.79
CA TRP A 43 -4.93 -8.99 -0.99
C TRP A 43 -3.66 -8.66 -1.76
N GLU A 44 -3.63 -7.46 -2.33
CA GLU A 44 -2.42 -6.84 -2.82
C GLU A 44 -2.17 -5.48 -2.16
N VAL A 45 -0.90 -5.08 -2.11
CA VAL A 45 -0.44 -3.81 -1.56
C VAL A 45 0.41 -3.10 -2.60
N MET A 46 0.01 -1.86 -2.93
CA MET A 46 0.81 -0.90 -3.69
C MET A 46 1.33 0.17 -2.74
N VAL A 47 2.64 0.43 -2.72
CA VAL A 47 3.22 1.53 -1.93
C VAL A 47 2.91 2.86 -2.60
N THR A 48 2.55 3.87 -1.81
CA THR A 48 2.30 5.24 -2.29
C THR A 48 3.14 6.27 -1.55
N HIS A 49 3.31 7.45 -2.14
CA HIS A 49 3.73 8.66 -1.45
C HIS A 49 2.70 9.75 -1.70
N GLY A 50 2.00 10.16 -0.63
CA GLY A 50 0.70 10.80 -0.79
C GLY A 50 -0.29 9.84 -1.48
N GLU A 51 -0.88 10.30 -2.58
CA GLU A 51 -1.83 9.51 -3.39
C GLU A 51 -1.16 8.79 -4.57
N ASP A 52 0.10 9.10 -4.87
CA ASP A 52 0.80 8.61 -6.05
C ASP A 52 1.51 7.27 -5.79
N PRO A 53 1.37 6.27 -6.68
CA PRO A 53 2.11 5.02 -6.57
C PRO A 53 3.60 5.24 -6.83
N ILE A 54 4.43 4.50 -6.09
CA ILE A 54 5.89 4.56 -6.16
C ILE A 54 6.49 3.15 -6.27
N TYR A 55 7.68 3.06 -6.87
CA TYR A 55 8.33 1.77 -7.19
C TYR A 55 9.83 1.76 -6.83
N ASP A 56 10.28 2.78 -6.13
CA ASP A 56 11.67 3.10 -5.81
C ASP A 56 11.91 3.02 -4.30
N THR A 57 11.24 2.07 -3.63
CA THR A 57 11.45 1.79 -2.20
C THR A 57 12.12 0.43 -2.01
N ASP A 58 12.88 0.27 -0.93
CA ASP A 58 13.46 -1.02 -0.56
C ASP A 58 12.43 -2.09 -0.14
N ILE A 59 11.15 -1.71 0.00
CA ILE A 59 10.05 -2.62 0.32
C ILE A 59 9.64 -3.41 -0.92
N SER A 60 9.40 -2.71 -2.03
CA SER A 60 9.02 -3.31 -3.29
C SER A 60 9.23 -2.34 -4.45
N SER A 61 9.57 -2.92 -5.61
CA SER A 61 9.59 -2.24 -6.91
C SER A 61 8.35 -2.53 -7.76
N ASP A 62 7.35 -3.22 -7.21
CA ASP A 62 6.10 -3.59 -7.86
C ASP A 62 4.96 -3.79 -6.83
N VAL A 63 3.76 -4.09 -7.29
CA VAL A 63 2.62 -4.50 -6.46
C VAL A 63 2.93 -5.83 -5.75
N ILE A 64 2.76 -5.86 -4.43
CA ILE A 64 2.93 -7.07 -3.63
C ILE A 64 1.59 -7.80 -3.55
N GLY A 65 1.45 -8.87 -4.32
CA GLY A 65 0.23 -9.68 -4.39
C GLY A 65 0.17 -10.90 -3.47
N PHE A 66 -0.97 -11.60 -3.50
CA PHE A 66 -1.19 -12.89 -2.82
C PHE A 66 -1.00 -12.84 -1.30
N LEU A 67 -1.33 -11.72 -0.67
CA LEU A 67 -1.16 -11.51 0.76
C LEU A 67 -2.38 -11.95 1.57
N THR A 68 -2.13 -12.61 2.70
CA THR A 68 -3.10 -12.66 3.79
C THR A 68 -3.17 -11.29 4.49
N TRP A 69 -4.18 -11.07 5.33
CA TRP A 69 -4.25 -9.82 6.10
C TRP A 69 -3.03 -9.60 7.01
N ASP A 70 -2.44 -10.67 7.54
CA ASP A 70 -1.20 -10.58 8.31
C ASP A 70 -0.01 -10.14 7.44
N GLY A 71 0.03 -10.57 6.17
CA GLY A 71 1.00 -10.09 5.19
C GLY A 71 0.82 -8.61 4.89
N VAL A 72 -0.43 -8.18 4.69
CA VAL A 72 -0.77 -6.75 4.53
C VAL A 72 -0.27 -5.94 5.72
N ASN A 73 -0.55 -6.38 6.95
CA ASN A 73 -0.12 -5.64 8.15
C ASN A 73 1.40 -5.50 8.24
N LYS A 74 2.16 -6.53 7.86
CA LYS A 74 3.63 -6.46 7.81
C LYS A 74 4.11 -5.44 6.77
N CYS A 75 3.49 -5.39 5.60
CA CYS A 75 3.81 -4.36 4.60
C CYS A 75 3.50 -2.97 5.14
N LEU A 76 2.35 -2.78 5.78
CA LEU A 76 1.98 -1.49 6.37
C LEU A 76 3.00 -1.04 7.43
N GLU A 77 3.40 -1.94 8.34
CA GLU A 77 4.45 -1.68 9.34
C GLU A 77 5.76 -1.24 8.68
N GLN A 78 6.22 -1.94 7.64
CA GLN A 78 7.42 -1.54 6.91
C GLN A 78 7.29 -0.17 6.26
N ILE A 79 6.13 0.14 5.67
CA ILE A 79 5.87 1.43 5.00
C ILE A 79 5.85 2.58 5.99
N SER A 80 5.29 2.38 7.19
CA SER A 80 5.28 3.44 8.21
C SER A 80 6.65 3.75 8.79
N ASP A 81 7.59 2.81 8.67
CA ASP A 81 8.95 2.93 9.19
C ASP A 81 9.93 3.47 8.14
N LEU A 82 9.48 3.76 6.91
CA LEU A 82 10.29 4.41 5.89
C LEU A 82 10.72 5.81 6.30
N ASP A 83 11.97 6.15 6.00
CA ASP A 83 12.49 7.50 6.15
C ASP A 83 11.77 8.47 5.22
N LEU A 84 11.55 9.70 5.71
CA LEU A 84 11.00 10.80 4.92
C LEU A 84 11.75 10.93 3.59
N ARG A 85 11.01 11.04 2.48
CA ARG A 85 11.63 11.39 1.20
C ARG A 85 12.34 12.73 1.32
N THR A 86 13.66 12.74 1.19
CA THR A 86 14.39 13.99 0.98
C THR A 86 14.09 14.47 -0.43
N THR A 87 13.40 15.59 -0.59
CA THR A 87 13.19 16.23 -1.89
C THR A 87 14.52 16.71 -2.44
N ASN A 88 15.25 15.83 -3.13
CA ASN A 88 16.45 16.16 -3.88
C ASN A 88 16.60 15.16 -5.04
N GLU A 89 15.72 15.28 -6.03
CA GLU A 89 16.01 14.88 -7.40
C GLU A 89 14.99 15.54 -8.33
N LYS A 90 15.30 16.79 -8.70
CA LYS A 90 14.96 17.27 -10.03
C LYS A 90 15.79 16.43 -10.99
N VAL A 91 15.17 15.46 -11.64
CA VAL A 91 15.59 15.06 -13.00
C VAL A 91 15.22 16.16 -13.99
#